data_AF-A0A5S9MI50-F1
#
_entry.id   AF-A0A5S9MI50-F1
#
_cell.length_a   1.000
_cell.length_b   1.000
_cell.length_c   1.000
_cell.angle_alpha   90.00
_cell.angle_beta   90.00
_cell.angle_gamma   90.00
#
_symmetry.space_group_name_H-M   'P 1'
#
loop_
_entity.id
_entity.type
_entity.pdbx_description
1 polymer ?
#
loop_
_entity_poly.entity_id
_entity_poly.type
_entity_poly.pdbx_seq_one_letter_code
_entity_poly.pdbx_strand_id
1 'polypeptide(L)' 'MSQQALDKFSALTIFPKDSLVMAMYGATIGKLGITKYETTTNQACCVLSKPRGVITKFIFFLVNGTSYRNY' A
#
# COMPACT_ATOMS: atom_id res chain seq x y z
N MET A 1 11.24 12.50 -0.39
CA MET A 1 10.32 13.10 -1.39
C MET A 1 10.52 14.61 -1.35
N SER A 2 10.73 15.30 -2.47
CA SER A 2 10.85 16.76 -2.48
C SER A 2 9.48 17.42 -2.62
N GLN A 3 9.28 18.56 -1.95
CA GLN A 3 8.02 19.31 -2.02
C GLN A 3 7.66 19.72 -3.45
N GLN A 4 8.66 20.14 -4.23
CA GLN A 4 8.51 20.54 -5.64
C GLN A 4 7.89 19.45 -6.53
N ALA A 5 8.12 18.16 -6.23
CA ALA A 5 7.53 17.07 -7.01
C ALA A 5 6.03 16.93 -6.73
N LEU A 6 5.60 17.11 -5.48
CA LEU A 6 4.20 17.07 -5.10
C LEU A 6 3.42 18.24 -5.72
N ASP A 7 4.04 19.42 -5.72
CA ASP A 7 3.42 20.63 -6.28
C ASP A 7 3.28 20.54 -7.81
N LYS A 8 4.21 19.87 -8.48
CA LYS A 8 4.22 19.71 -9.95
C LYS A 8 3.31 18.61 -10.46
N PHE A 9 3.06 17.56 -9.67
CA PHE A 9 2.32 16.38 -10.10
C PHE A 9 1.09 16.13 -9.20
N SER A 10 -0.06 16.68 -9.60
CA SER A 10 -1.33 16.56 -8.88
C SER A 10 -1.84 15.11 -8.70
N ALA A 11 -1.34 14.18 -9.52
CA ALA A 11 -1.67 12.76 -9.40
C ALA A 11 -0.99 12.09 -8.18
N LEU A 12 0.03 12.70 -7.59
CA LEU A 12 0.72 12.15 -6.43
C LEU A 12 -0.12 12.37 -5.17
N THR A 13 -0.59 11.26 -4.59
CA THR A 13 -1.25 11.25 -3.28
C THR A 13 -0.28 10.79 -2.22
N ILE A 14 -0.17 11.55 -1.13
CA ILE A 14 0.63 11.16 0.04
C ILE A 14 -0.22 10.24 0.93
N PHE A 15 0.29 9.04 1.16
CA PHE A 15 -0.28 8.11 2.12
C PHE A 15 0.53 8.16 3.42
N PRO A 16 -0.14 8.11 4.58
CA PRO A 16 0.54 8.12 5.87
C PRO A 16 1.38 6.85 6.05
N LYS A 17 2.34 6.90 6.99
CA LYS A 17 3.03 5.70 7.49
C LYS A 17 2.03 4.65 8.02
N ASP A 18 2.49 3.42 8.17
CA ASP A 18 1.70 2.27 8.65
C ASP A 18 0.49 1.94 7.75
N SER A 19 0.56 2.32 6.46
CA SER A 19 -0.40 1.94 5.44
C SER A 19 -0.03 0.61 4.79
N LEU A 20 -1.03 -0.20 4.43
CA LEU A 20 -0.83 -1.45 3.70
C LEU A 20 -0.81 -1.16 2.19
N VAL A 21 0.19 -1.67 1.50
CA VAL A 21 0.37 -1.57 0.06
C VAL A 21 0.27 -2.95 -0.56
N MET A 22 -0.45 -3.06 -1.67
CA MET A 22 -0.61 -4.28 -2.46
C MET A 22 -0.28 -4.02 -3.92
N ALA A 23 0.58 -4.85 -4.51
CA ALA A 23 0.81 -4.84 -5.96
C ALA A 23 -0.41 -5.45 -6.68
N MET A 24 -1.08 -4.65 -7.51
CA MET A 24 -2.31 -5.04 -8.22
C MET A 24 -2.05 -5.80 -9.52
N TYR A 25 -0.92 -5.54 -10.17
CA TYR A 25 -0.56 -6.15 -11.45
C TYR A 25 0.96 -6.19 -11.65
N GLY A 26 1.39 -6.87 -12.72
CA GLY A 26 2.80 -7.05 -13.09
C GLY A 26 3.46 -8.28 -12.45
N ALA A 27 4.79 -8.36 -12.54
CA ALA A 27 5.56 -9.53 -12.11
C ALA A 27 5.50 -9.84 -10.60
N THR A 28 4.97 -8.93 -9.79
CA THR A 28 4.87 -9.08 -8.32
C THR A 28 3.44 -8.97 -7.82
N ILE A 29 2.45 -9.26 -8.67
CA ILE A 29 1.02 -9.23 -8.32
C ILE A 29 0.74 -9.97 -7.00
N GLY A 30 -0.06 -9.36 -6.13
CA GLY A 30 -0.42 -9.90 -4.82
C GLY A 30 0.62 -9.67 -3.72
N LYS A 31 1.83 -9.17 -4.03
CA LYS A 31 2.83 -8.86 -3.01
C LYS A 31 2.35 -7.73 -2.09
N LEU A 32 2.45 -7.95 -0.78
CA LEU A 32 2.05 -6.99 0.25
C LEU A 32 3.25 -6.36 0.97
N GLY A 33 3.06 -5.13 1.46
CA GLY A 33 4.02 -4.46 2.34
C GLY A 33 3.37 -3.40 3.22
N ILE A 34 3.94 -3.12 4.39
CA ILE A 34 3.50 -2.04 5.29
C ILE A 34 4.52 -0.92 5.24
N THR A 35 4.07 0.31 5.02
CA THR A 35 4.95 1.48 4.88
C THR A 35 5.51 1.91 6.24
N LYS A 36 6.81 2.22 6.31
CA LYS A 36 7.45 2.76 7.52
C LYS A 36 7.43 4.29 7.58
N TYR A 37 7.28 4.93 6.42
CA TYR A 37 7.30 6.37 6.23
C TYR A 37 6.11 6.78 5.38
N GLU A 38 5.80 8.07 5.37
CA GLU A 38 4.86 8.63 4.41
C GLU A 38 5.40 8.42 2.99
N THR A 39 4.54 7.99 2.09
CA THR A 39 4.93 7.63 0.73
C THR A 39 3.85 7.98 -0.25
N THR A 40 4.24 8.18 -1.50
CA THR A 40 3.33 8.12 -2.65
C THR A 40 3.49 6.75 -3.31
N THR A 41 2.51 6.34 -4.11
CA THR A 41 2.60 5.12 -4.92
C THR A 41 2.31 5.40 -6.38
N ASN A 42 2.72 4.49 -7.25
CA ASN A 42 2.27 4.47 -8.63
C ASN A 42 0.89 3.80 -8.74
N GLN A 43 0.36 3.75 -9.96
CA GLN A 43 -0.93 3.12 -10.27
C GLN A 43 -0.91 1.58 -10.17
N ALA A 44 0.28 0.96 -10.07
CA ALA A 44 0.41 -0.49 -9.92
C ALA A 44 0.15 -0.97 -8.49
N CYS A 45 0.01 -0.03 -7.55
CA CYS A 45 -0.14 -0.31 -6.14
C CYS A 45 -1.49 0.21 -5.64
N CYS A 46 -2.21 -0.63 -4.90
CA CYS A 46 -3.34 -0.21 -4.07
C CYS A 46 -2.84 0.07 -2.66
N VAL A 47 -3.32 1.16 -2.04
CA VAL A 47 -2.95 1.54 -0.68
C VAL A 47 -4.19 1.58 0.21
N LEU A 48 -4.18 0.75 1.24
CA LEU A 48 -5.12 0.77 2.35
C LEU A 48 -4.51 1.60 3.48
N SER A 49 -4.96 2.85 3.59
CA SER A 49 -4.52 3.80 4.62
C SER A 49 -5.65 4.09 5.60
N LYS A 50 -5.28 4.39 6.87
CA LYS A 50 -6.21 4.76 7.95
C LYS A 50 -7.42 3.81 8.11
N PRO A 51 -7.19 2.50 8.33
CA PRO A 51 -8.28 1.56 8.53
C PRO A 51 -9.17 1.96 9.73
N ARG A 52 -10.49 1.80 9.59
CA ARG A 52 -11.46 2.10 10.66
C ARG A 52 -11.82 0.82 11.41
N GLY A 53 -11.55 0.78 12.71
CA GLY A 53 -11.92 -0.35 13.58
C GLY A 53 -11.11 -1.64 13.36
N VAL A 54 -10.05 -1.60 12.56
CA VAL A 54 -9.19 -2.77 12.29
C VAL A 54 -7.72 -2.37 12.20
N ILE A 55 -6.83 -3.29 12.57
CA ILE A 55 -5.38 -3.06 12.60
C ILE A 55 -4.79 -3.42 11.24
N THR A 56 -3.95 -2.56 10.65
CA THR A 56 -3.30 -2.80 9.35
C THR A 56 -2.59 -4.15 9.27
N LYS A 57 -1.88 -4.54 10.35
CA LYS A 57 -1.21 -5.85 10.45
C LYS A 57 -2.18 -7.03 10.38
N PHE A 58 -3.37 -6.90 10.96
CA PHE A 58 -4.39 -7.94 10.90
C PHE A 58 -4.83 -8.16 9.44
N ILE A 59 -5.10 -7.08 8.71
CA ILE A 59 -5.44 -7.16 7.27
C ILE A 59 -4.27 -7.79 6.49
N PHE A 60 -3.03 -7.37 6.75
CA PHE A 60 -1.85 -7.94 6.10
C PHE A 60 -1.78 -9.47 6.26
N PHE A 61 -1.92 -9.97 7.49
CA PHE A 61 -1.86 -11.41 7.77
C PHE A 61 -3.07 -12.16 7.21
N LEU A 62 -4.26 -11.56 7.27
CA LEU A 62 -5.47 -12.13 6.68
C LEU A 62 -5.28 -12.36 5.18
N VAL A 63 -4.90 -11.31 4.44
CA VAL A 63 -4.73 -11.37 2.98
C VAL A 63 -3.55 -12.27 2.60
N ASN A 64 -2.40 -12.16 3.27
CA ASN A 64 -1.28 -13.09 3.02
C ASN A 64 -1.70 -14.54 3.26
N GLY A 65 -2.42 -14.82 4.36
CA GLY A 65 -2.92 -16.16 4.71
C GLY A 65 -3.84 -16.75 3.64
N THR A 66 -4.71 -15.94 3.03
CA THR A 66 -5.54 -16.40 1.91
C THR A 66 -4.74 -16.78 0.67
N SER A 67 -3.58 -16.16 0.45
CA SER A 67 -2.71 -16.47 -0.69
C SER A 67 -2.07 -17.85 -0.58
N TYR A 68 -1.78 -18.33 0.64
CA TYR A 68 -1.25 -19.68 0.90
C TYR A 68 -2.31 -20.79 0.78
N ARG A 69 -3.60 -20.45 0.74
CA ARG A 69 -4.71 -21.42 0.66
C ARG A 69 -4.98 -21.90 -0.78
N ASN A 70 -4.40 -21.21 -1.78
CA ASN A 70 -4.62 -21.50 -3.20
C ASN A 70 -3.44 -22.27 -3.85
N TYR A 71 -2.58 -22.87 -3.03
CA TYR A 71 -1.55 -23.83 -3.43
C TYR A 71 -1.73 -25.14 -2.67
#